data_AF-A0A7C3TSH6-F1
#
_entry.id   AF-A0A7C3TSH6-F1
#
_cell.length_a   1.000
_cell.length_b   1.000
_cell.length_c   1.000
_cell.angle_alpha   90.00
_cell.angle_beta   90.00
_cell.angle_gamma   90.00
#
_symmetry.space_group_name_H-M   'P 1'
#
loop_
_entity.id
_entity.type
_entity.pdbx_description
1 polymer ?
#
loop_
_entity_poly.entity_id
_entity_poly.type
_entity_poly.pdbx_seq_one_letter_code
_entity_poly.pdbx_strand_id
1 'polypeptide(L)'
;MKSMAVVAVCVCGLYGLAAAAPPRPFVLWNRDDIAAIRRRIETEPWAKAVYEQYAAKAPDLEKDLFDLLRYAVMGDGEAGRRQKEKLLRMVNSRPPQGAAQWLNVVRFDLLYDELTAEQRQQTEKVFREYIEVAIFTSAVIDGTHGFNDAAKYSRYDARLYTRSNWLPNIIFPRKLSANLMAAALGDEALIRRVFSAYGSLQWYIDEYLSDGGFYSEEFSKMGATPGEWLLYCRAVERLGLDELGFGYRGRGGASIRGHIESLLRLGYPRVDLCSDRPHYPMLTMGDLRRAGSSARYRHPTHAFQHSIVYGFMPGGQGGNIRWIAPGAWGGEIRGNNPQWDGYGNFTPKMLHPLWFEIAHRKWPEARFDYFLAQMRGPGEDRYYPSLYFGLDPIDPATVRPPPAPSYVAPQRGIAMLRAEESPAYWESRAGAASLRLPTAYAHSVNDSLCICGYYALGRPMLLNRQVTPGYATGWSRSVLSHNGLMIDGREPGFTDAFTTRHGFFPTVKF
;
A
#
# COMPACT_ATOMS: atom_id res chain seq x y z
N MET A 1 9.71 40.92 63.35
CA MET A 1 9.78 41.34 61.94
C MET A 1 10.31 40.19 61.10
N LYS A 2 9.43 39.43 60.43
CA LYS A 2 9.79 38.44 59.40
C LYS A 2 8.78 38.61 58.26
N SER A 3 9.26 39.03 57.11
CA SER A 3 8.45 39.27 55.91
C SER A 3 8.22 37.95 55.16
N MET A 4 6.94 37.62 54.92
CA MET A 4 6.52 36.58 53.97
C MET A 4 6.26 37.24 52.62
N ALA A 5 6.98 36.81 51.58
CA ALA A 5 6.68 37.14 50.20
C ALA A 5 5.73 36.07 49.62
N VAL A 6 4.53 36.48 49.25
CA VAL A 6 3.54 35.67 48.54
C VAL A 6 3.84 35.80 47.05
N VAL A 7 4.25 34.70 46.41
CA VAL A 7 4.39 34.63 44.94
C VAL A 7 3.06 34.14 44.36
N ALA A 8 2.36 35.02 43.66
CA ALA A 8 1.19 34.68 42.89
C ALA A 8 1.62 34.02 41.56
N VAL A 9 1.39 32.71 41.43
CA VAL A 9 1.55 32.00 40.16
C VAL A 9 0.30 32.23 39.32
N CYS A 10 0.37 33.13 38.34
CA CYS A 10 -0.64 33.26 37.30
C CYS A 10 -0.57 32.03 36.39
N VAL A 11 -1.45 31.05 36.62
CA VAL A 11 -1.76 29.98 35.66
C VAL A 11 -2.60 30.60 34.56
N CYS A 12 -1.97 31.16 33.54
CA CYS A 12 -2.64 31.49 32.28
C CYS A 12 -3.00 30.16 31.61
N GLY A 13 -4.26 29.76 31.72
CA GLY A 13 -4.83 28.66 30.95
C GLY A 13 -4.72 28.99 29.46
N LEU A 14 -3.68 28.45 28.81
CA LEU A 14 -3.60 28.32 27.36
C LEU A 14 -4.66 27.30 26.95
N TYR A 15 -5.92 27.72 26.88
CA TYR A 15 -6.90 27.05 26.04
C TYR A 15 -6.37 27.21 24.62
N GLY A 16 -5.68 26.17 24.13
CA GLY A 16 -5.24 26.09 22.76
C GLY A 16 -6.46 26.29 21.87
N LEU A 17 -6.55 27.45 21.23
CA LEU A 17 -7.45 27.65 20.10
C LEU A 17 -7.08 26.55 19.11
N ALA A 18 -7.98 25.58 18.93
CA ALA A 18 -7.82 24.56 17.92
C ALA A 18 -7.54 25.28 16.60
N ALA A 19 -6.39 25.02 15.99
CA ALA A 19 -6.04 25.64 14.72
C ALA A 19 -7.18 25.36 13.74
N ALA A 20 -7.67 26.40 13.06
CA ALA A 20 -8.70 26.21 12.06
C ALA A 20 -8.23 25.20 11.02
N ALA A 21 -9.09 24.24 10.68
CA ALA A 21 -8.76 23.25 9.65
C ALA A 21 -8.32 23.96 8.35
N PRO A 22 -7.30 23.44 7.65
CA PRO A 22 -6.83 24.01 6.40
C PRO A 22 -7.98 24.10 5.39
N PRO A 23 -7.94 25.10 4.49
CA PRO A 23 -8.96 25.24 3.46
C PRO A 23 -8.96 24.00 2.56
N ARG A 24 -10.15 23.53 2.21
CA ARG A 24 -10.32 22.43 1.25
C ARG A 24 -10.00 22.86 -0.19
N PRO A 25 -9.61 21.90 -1.05
CA PRO A 25 -9.24 20.52 -0.71
C PRO A 25 -7.90 20.44 0.03
N PHE A 26 -7.66 19.37 0.77
CA PHE A 26 -6.37 19.09 1.40
C PHE A 26 -6.01 17.61 1.49
N VAL A 27 -6.88 16.66 1.14
CA VAL A 27 -6.58 15.22 1.26
C VAL A 27 -5.57 14.78 0.19
N LEU A 28 -5.96 14.86 -1.09
CA LEU A 28 -5.07 14.52 -2.20
C LEU A 28 -4.31 15.76 -2.68
N TRP A 29 -5.04 16.79 -3.09
CA TRP A 29 -4.50 18.07 -3.55
C TRP A 29 -4.88 19.19 -2.58
N ASN A 30 -4.03 20.20 -2.49
CA ASN A 30 -4.43 21.52 -2.04
C ASN A 30 -4.54 22.48 -3.23
N ARG A 31 -4.92 23.74 -2.97
CA ARG A 31 -5.07 24.76 -4.03
C ARG A 31 -3.76 25.00 -4.80
N ASP A 32 -2.63 24.95 -4.11
CA ASP A 32 -1.31 25.14 -4.73
C ASP A 32 -0.94 23.97 -5.66
N ASP A 33 -1.23 22.73 -5.24
CA ASP A 33 -1.06 21.56 -6.09
C ASP A 33 -1.91 21.68 -7.36
N ILE A 34 -3.18 22.07 -7.23
CA ILE A 34 -4.10 22.23 -8.36
C ILE A 34 -3.57 23.28 -9.34
N ALA A 35 -3.16 24.45 -8.83
CA ALA A 35 -2.58 25.50 -9.66
C ALA A 35 -1.28 25.07 -10.34
N ALA A 36 -0.41 24.34 -9.62
CA ALA A 36 0.85 23.84 -10.16
C ALA A 36 0.63 22.79 -11.26
N ILE A 37 -0.31 21.86 -11.08
CA ILE A 37 -0.65 20.86 -12.08
C ILE A 37 -1.25 21.54 -13.31
N ARG A 38 -2.15 22.51 -13.13
CA ARG A 38 -2.75 23.28 -14.23
C ARG A 38 -1.67 23.98 -15.06
N ARG A 39 -0.79 24.72 -14.39
CA ARG A 39 0.33 25.41 -15.03
C ARG A 39 1.20 24.45 -15.83
N ARG A 40 1.52 23.27 -15.29
CA ARG A 40 2.28 22.24 -16.00
C ARG A 40 1.57 21.79 -17.28
N ILE A 41 0.28 21.46 -17.21
CA ILE A 41 -0.50 21.06 -18.39
C ILE A 41 -0.52 22.18 -19.45
N GLU A 42 -0.63 23.44 -19.03
CA GLU A 42 -0.71 24.59 -19.94
C GLU A 42 0.64 24.98 -20.56
N THR A 43 1.76 24.72 -19.87
CA THR A 43 3.08 25.23 -20.27
C THR A 43 4.08 24.16 -20.69
N GLU A 44 3.89 22.90 -20.31
CA GLU A 44 4.84 21.82 -20.55
C GLU A 44 4.28 20.78 -21.54
N PRO A 45 4.90 20.60 -22.73
CA PRO A 45 4.36 19.71 -23.76
C PRO A 45 4.14 18.26 -23.30
N TRP A 46 5.01 17.73 -22.44
CA TRP A 46 4.87 16.37 -21.93
C TRP A 46 3.64 16.22 -21.02
N ALA A 47 3.37 17.21 -20.16
CA ALA A 47 2.27 17.17 -19.21
C ALA A 47 0.93 17.27 -19.95
N LYS A 48 0.89 18.13 -20.98
CA LYS A 48 -0.24 18.22 -21.92
C LYS A 48 -0.47 16.88 -22.63
N ALA A 49 0.57 16.25 -23.16
CA ALA A 49 0.46 14.96 -23.85
C ALA A 49 -0.06 13.85 -22.92
N VAL A 50 0.42 13.78 -21.67
CA VAL A 50 -0.10 12.85 -20.65
C VAL A 50 -1.59 13.15 -20.40
N TYR A 51 -1.96 14.40 -20.17
CA TYR A 51 -3.36 14.78 -19.96
C TYR A 51 -4.26 14.39 -21.14
N GLU A 52 -3.85 14.68 -22.37
CA GLU A 52 -4.61 14.38 -23.59
C GLU A 52 -4.75 12.87 -23.82
N GLN A 53 -3.69 12.09 -23.57
CA GLN A 53 -3.73 10.63 -23.63
C GLN A 53 -4.78 10.07 -22.66
N TYR A 54 -4.81 10.58 -21.44
CA TYR A 54 -5.80 10.21 -20.43
C TYR A 54 -7.21 10.68 -20.78
N ALA A 55 -7.36 11.89 -21.34
CA ALA A 55 -8.64 12.40 -21.80
C ALA A 55 -9.23 11.56 -22.94
N ALA A 56 -8.39 11.08 -23.85
CA ALA A 56 -8.80 10.22 -24.95
C ALA A 56 -9.13 8.79 -24.51
N LYS A 57 -8.33 8.22 -23.58
CA LYS A 57 -8.44 6.80 -23.21
C LYS A 57 -7.93 6.51 -21.80
N ALA A 58 -8.51 7.15 -20.79
CA ALA A 58 -8.27 6.76 -19.40
C ALA A 58 -8.64 5.28 -19.21
N PRO A 59 -7.78 4.45 -18.62
CA PRO A 59 -8.16 3.11 -18.19
C PRO A 59 -9.38 3.17 -17.27
N ASP A 60 -10.30 2.22 -17.38
CA ASP A 60 -11.55 2.21 -16.59
C ASP A 60 -11.30 2.36 -15.08
N LEU A 61 -10.24 1.73 -14.57
CA LEU A 61 -9.85 1.78 -13.16
C LEU A 61 -9.30 3.14 -12.70
N GLU A 62 -8.91 4.00 -13.64
CA GLU A 62 -8.33 5.32 -13.35
C GLU A 62 -9.32 6.46 -13.63
N LYS A 63 -10.39 6.16 -14.38
CA LYS A 63 -11.34 7.15 -14.88
C LYS A 63 -11.90 8.07 -13.81
N ASP A 64 -12.20 7.55 -12.62
CA ASP A 64 -12.81 8.35 -11.55
C ASP A 64 -11.86 9.36 -10.92
N LEU A 65 -10.61 8.95 -10.68
CA LEU A 65 -9.60 9.89 -10.20
C LEU A 65 -9.24 10.91 -11.27
N PHE A 66 -9.22 10.50 -12.54
CA PHE A 66 -8.97 11.40 -13.65
C PHE A 66 -10.11 12.41 -13.87
N ASP A 67 -11.38 12.00 -13.72
CA ASP A 67 -12.53 12.93 -13.74
C ASP A 67 -12.42 13.98 -12.61
N LEU A 68 -11.95 13.59 -11.42
CA LEU A 68 -11.67 14.53 -10.32
C LEU A 68 -10.53 15.50 -10.67
N LEU A 69 -9.46 15.02 -11.32
CA LEU A 69 -8.39 15.89 -11.83
C LEU A 69 -8.91 16.87 -12.87
N ARG A 70 -9.72 16.42 -13.85
CA ARG A 70 -10.33 17.30 -14.87
C ARG A 70 -11.15 18.41 -14.25
N TYR A 71 -11.99 18.07 -13.27
CA TYR A 71 -12.79 19.05 -12.55
C TYR A 71 -11.90 20.07 -11.82
N ALA A 72 -10.99 19.60 -10.97
CA ALA A 72 -10.21 20.49 -10.12
C ALA A 72 -9.20 21.34 -10.88
N VAL A 73 -8.52 20.75 -11.86
CA VAL A 73 -7.39 21.37 -12.57
C VAL A 73 -7.86 22.15 -13.79
N MET A 74 -8.81 21.58 -14.56
CA MET A 74 -9.25 22.15 -15.83
C MET A 74 -10.63 22.81 -15.76
N GLY A 75 -11.31 22.78 -14.60
CA GLY A 75 -12.63 23.37 -14.44
C GLY A 75 -13.74 22.62 -15.16
N ASP A 76 -13.56 21.32 -15.42
CA ASP A 76 -14.56 20.49 -16.09
C ASP A 76 -15.77 20.21 -15.17
N GLY A 77 -16.78 21.08 -15.26
CA GLY A 77 -18.00 20.99 -14.45
C GLY A 77 -18.80 19.71 -14.69
N GLU A 78 -18.73 19.10 -15.88
CA GLU A 78 -19.45 17.85 -16.15
C GLU A 78 -18.78 16.67 -15.44
N ALA A 79 -17.44 16.62 -15.44
CA ALA A 79 -16.68 15.67 -14.65
C ALA A 79 -16.98 15.83 -13.15
N GLY A 80 -17.01 17.06 -12.66
CA GLY A 80 -17.40 17.37 -11.27
C GLY A 80 -18.80 16.86 -10.91
N ARG A 81 -19.79 17.13 -11.78
CA ARG A 81 -21.17 16.65 -11.61
C ARG A 81 -21.24 15.12 -11.55
N ARG A 82 -20.58 14.40 -12.45
CA ARG A 82 -20.54 12.92 -12.45
C ARG A 82 -19.95 12.37 -11.14
N GLN A 83 -18.90 12.99 -10.63
CA GLN A 83 -18.27 12.56 -9.38
C GLN A 83 -19.10 12.93 -8.14
N LYS A 84 -19.78 14.09 -8.15
CA LYS A 84 -20.77 14.46 -7.12
C LYS A 84 -21.92 13.45 -7.07
N GLU A 85 -22.45 13.04 -8.22
CA GLU A 85 -23.50 12.01 -8.30
C GLU A 85 -23.04 10.67 -7.70
N LYS A 86 -21.79 10.26 -7.93
CA LYS A 86 -21.23 9.05 -7.31
C LYS A 86 -21.11 9.17 -5.79
N LEU A 87 -20.61 10.30 -5.29
CA LEU A 87 -20.55 10.57 -3.85
C LEU A 87 -21.95 10.50 -3.22
N LEU A 88 -22.92 11.22 -3.79
CA LEU A 88 -24.29 11.24 -3.26
C LEU A 88 -24.99 9.88 -3.39
N ARG A 89 -24.66 9.09 -4.41
CA ARG A 89 -25.16 7.70 -4.52
C ARG A 89 -24.67 6.84 -3.37
N MET A 90 -23.40 6.97 -2.95
CA MET A 90 -22.87 6.28 -1.77
C MET A 90 -23.54 6.80 -0.48
N VAL A 91 -23.70 8.11 -0.34
CA VAL A 91 -24.37 8.70 0.82
C VAL A 91 -25.82 8.20 0.96
N ASN A 92 -26.49 7.94 -0.16
CA ASN A 92 -27.86 7.44 -0.21
C ASN A 92 -27.98 5.90 -0.22
N SER A 93 -26.86 5.15 -0.28
CA SER A 93 -26.94 3.68 -0.27
C SER A 93 -27.15 3.13 1.13
N ARG A 94 -27.83 1.97 1.21
CA ARG A 94 -28.15 1.30 2.47
C ARG A 94 -26.86 0.81 3.16
N PRO A 95 -26.67 1.08 4.46
CA PRO A 95 -25.56 0.54 5.22
C PRO A 95 -25.53 -1.01 5.27
N PRO A 96 -24.35 -1.61 5.51
CA PRO A 96 -23.03 -1.00 5.44
C PRO A 96 -22.67 -0.57 4.01
N GLN A 97 -21.89 0.51 3.92
CA GLN A 97 -21.27 0.91 2.67
C GLN A 97 -20.13 -0.06 2.30
N GLY A 98 -19.67 -0.03 1.05
CA GLY A 98 -18.62 -0.95 0.59
C GLY A 98 -17.30 -0.78 1.37
N ALA A 99 -16.46 -1.81 1.36
CA ALA A 99 -15.33 -1.91 2.28
C ALA A 99 -14.18 -0.92 2.03
N ALA A 100 -14.03 -0.35 0.82
CA ALA A 100 -12.98 0.62 0.53
C ALA A 100 -13.60 1.90 -0.03
N GLN A 101 -13.41 3.04 0.65
CA GLN A 101 -14.11 4.30 0.41
C GLN A 101 -13.18 5.47 0.13
N TRP A 102 -11.87 5.23 -0.09
CA TRP A 102 -10.90 6.31 -0.24
C TRP A 102 -11.25 7.29 -1.38
N LEU A 103 -11.79 6.81 -2.51
CA LEU A 103 -12.23 7.70 -3.60
C LEU A 103 -13.39 8.61 -3.17
N ASN A 104 -14.33 8.11 -2.37
CA ASN A 104 -15.42 8.93 -1.84
C ASN A 104 -14.92 9.97 -0.83
N VAL A 105 -13.85 9.67 -0.10
CA VAL A 105 -13.17 10.67 0.74
C VAL A 105 -12.56 11.78 -0.12
N VAL A 106 -11.87 11.44 -1.21
CA VAL A 106 -11.32 12.44 -2.15
C VAL A 106 -12.44 13.24 -2.81
N ARG A 107 -13.55 12.62 -3.21
CA ARG A 107 -14.74 13.31 -3.74
C ARG A 107 -15.29 14.33 -2.75
N PHE A 108 -15.51 13.92 -1.50
CA PHE A 108 -16.05 14.80 -0.47
C PHE A 108 -15.14 16.00 -0.21
N ASP A 109 -13.83 15.77 -0.12
CA ASP A 109 -12.87 16.85 0.13
C ASP A 109 -12.79 17.84 -1.05
N LEU A 110 -12.78 17.33 -2.28
CA LEU A 110 -12.66 18.14 -3.49
C LEU A 110 -13.92 18.89 -3.88
N LEU A 111 -15.08 18.28 -3.67
CA LEU A 111 -16.39 18.80 -4.06
C LEU A 111 -17.12 19.47 -2.89
N TYR A 112 -16.46 19.70 -1.76
CA TYR A 112 -17.09 20.19 -0.53
C TYR A 112 -17.90 21.47 -0.75
N ASP A 113 -17.35 22.41 -1.50
CA ASP A 113 -17.99 23.71 -1.79
C ASP A 113 -19.12 23.59 -2.83
N GLU A 114 -19.19 22.49 -3.58
CA GLU A 114 -20.27 22.18 -4.52
C GLU A 114 -21.48 21.53 -3.82
N LEU A 115 -21.31 21.03 -2.58
CA LEU A 115 -22.37 20.40 -1.81
C LEU A 115 -23.23 21.45 -1.10
N THR A 116 -24.55 21.25 -1.10
CA THR A 116 -25.43 22.06 -0.25
C THR A 116 -25.10 21.83 1.24
N ALA A 117 -25.57 22.70 2.13
CA ALA A 117 -25.37 22.50 3.56
C ALA A 117 -25.94 21.16 4.05
N GLU A 118 -27.11 20.77 3.53
CA GLU A 118 -27.77 19.50 3.83
C GLU A 118 -26.96 18.31 3.29
N GLN A 119 -26.45 18.41 2.06
CA GLN A 119 -25.61 17.36 1.46
C GLN A 119 -24.30 17.17 2.24
N ARG A 120 -23.69 18.26 2.72
CA ARG A 120 -22.50 18.19 3.59
C ARG A 120 -22.83 17.49 4.90
N GLN A 121 -23.85 17.95 5.62
CA GLN A 121 -24.27 17.35 6.89
C GLN A 121 -24.62 15.85 6.73
N GLN A 122 -25.31 15.48 5.65
CA GLN A 122 -25.65 14.09 5.37
C GLN A 122 -24.39 13.25 5.09
N THR A 123 -23.44 13.77 4.32
CA THR A 123 -22.17 13.07 4.02
C THR A 123 -21.34 12.89 5.29
N GLU A 124 -21.21 13.94 6.10
CA GLU A 124 -20.48 13.91 7.37
C GLU A 124 -21.11 12.90 8.35
N LYS A 125 -22.45 12.86 8.42
CA LYS A 125 -23.18 11.85 9.19
C LYS A 125 -22.85 10.44 8.72
N VAL A 126 -22.93 10.17 7.41
CA VAL A 126 -22.60 8.85 6.84
C VAL A 126 -21.14 8.46 7.11
N PHE A 127 -20.19 9.41 7.05
CA PHE A 127 -18.80 9.17 7.40
C PHE A 127 -18.65 8.79 8.88
N ARG A 128 -19.32 9.48 9.79
CA ARG A 128 -19.30 9.17 11.23
C ARG A 128 -19.94 7.80 11.52
N GLU A 129 -21.06 7.48 10.87
CA GLU A 129 -21.69 6.15 10.97
C GLU A 129 -20.77 5.04 10.43
N TYR A 130 -20.10 5.28 9.29
CA TYR A 130 -19.12 4.35 8.74
C TYR A 130 -17.96 4.12 9.71
N ILE A 131 -17.40 5.20 10.28
CA ILE A 131 -16.33 5.14 11.27
C ILE A 131 -16.79 4.34 12.50
N GLU A 132 -17.97 4.64 13.04
CA GLU A 132 -18.53 3.93 14.19
C GLU A 132 -18.63 2.43 13.91
N VAL A 133 -19.15 2.05 12.75
CA VAL A 133 -19.32 0.65 12.33
C VAL A 133 -17.97 -0.02 12.03
N ALA A 134 -17.05 0.66 11.36
CA ALA A 134 -15.75 0.11 10.99
C ALA A 134 -14.77 -0.02 12.15
N ILE A 135 -14.82 0.90 13.13
CA ILE A 135 -13.77 1.06 14.14
C ILE A 135 -14.24 0.73 15.55
N PHE A 136 -15.50 0.99 15.90
CA PHE A 136 -15.94 0.92 17.30
C PHE A 136 -16.99 -0.17 17.57
N THR A 137 -18.04 -0.29 16.76
CA THR A 137 -19.19 -1.20 17.03
C THR A 137 -19.10 -2.53 16.30
N SER A 138 -18.73 -2.54 15.02
CA SER A 138 -18.52 -3.78 14.23
C SER A 138 -17.05 -4.00 13.89
N ALA A 139 -16.15 -3.50 14.75
CA ALA A 139 -14.72 -3.81 14.69
C ALA A 139 -14.44 -5.29 14.97
N VAL A 140 -15.44 -6.00 15.48
CA VAL A 140 -15.54 -7.43 15.61
C VAL A 140 -16.84 -7.81 14.91
N ILE A 141 -16.83 -8.80 14.03
CA ILE A 141 -18.07 -9.40 13.54
C ILE A 141 -18.67 -10.19 14.71
N ASP A 142 -19.46 -9.52 15.55
CA ASP A 142 -20.24 -10.17 16.59
C ASP A 142 -21.38 -10.96 15.94
N GLY A 143 -21.58 -12.19 16.42
CA GLY A 143 -22.35 -13.23 15.76
C GLY A 143 -23.87 -13.00 15.70
N THR A 144 -24.34 -11.81 16.02
CA THR A 144 -25.74 -11.45 16.27
C THR A 144 -26.38 -10.65 15.12
N HIS A 145 -25.60 -10.11 14.18
CA HIS A 145 -26.11 -9.26 13.09
C HIS A 145 -25.65 -9.73 11.72
N GLY A 146 -26.43 -10.60 11.06
CA GLY A 146 -26.49 -10.80 9.59
C GLY A 146 -25.22 -11.15 8.80
N PHE A 147 -24.04 -11.13 9.42
CA PHE A 147 -22.72 -11.34 8.81
C PHE A 147 -22.08 -12.66 9.26
N ASN A 148 -22.84 -13.49 9.98
CA ASN A 148 -22.36 -14.70 10.64
C ASN A 148 -23.00 -15.95 10.04
N ASP A 149 -22.36 -16.53 9.04
CA ASP A 149 -22.36 -17.99 8.94
C ASP A 149 -21.14 -18.46 9.75
N ALA A 150 -21.39 -18.93 10.97
CA ALA A 150 -20.36 -19.44 11.88
C ALA A 150 -19.56 -20.62 11.27
N ALA A 151 -20.06 -21.23 10.18
CA ALA A 151 -19.33 -22.24 9.42
C ALA A 151 -18.26 -21.65 8.47
N LYS A 152 -18.19 -20.33 8.24
CA LYS A 152 -17.38 -19.75 7.14
C LYS A 152 -16.55 -18.48 7.44
N TYR A 153 -16.90 -17.62 8.41
CA TYR A 153 -16.37 -16.23 8.40
C TYR A 153 -15.90 -15.59 9.71
N SER A 154 -16.16 -16.15 10.90
CA SER A 154 -15.65 -15.62 12.19
C SER A 154 -14.11 -15.66 12.33
N ARG A 155 -13.41 -16.23 11.34
CA ARG A 155 -11.95 -16.38 11.32
C ARG A 155 -11.15 -15.14 10.90
N TYR A 156 -11.79 -14.13 10.30
CA TYR A 156 -11.06 -13.03 9.67
C TYR A 156 -11.06 -11.76 10.51
N ASP A 157 -12.20 -11.38 11.07
CA ASP A 157 -12.33 -10.18 11.90
C ASP A 157 -12.58 -10.58 13.36
N ALA A 158 -11.49 -10.87 14.07
CA ALA A 158 -11.51 -11.47 15.41
C ALA A 158 -11.56 -10.42 16.52
N ARG A 159 -12.12 -10.80 17.69
CA ARG A 159 -12.03 -9.99 18.93
C ARG A 159 -10.59 -9.70 19.35
N LEU A 160 -9.67 -10.59 18.97
CA LEU A 160 -8.24 -10.50 19.22
C LEU A 160 -7.49 -10.77 17.92
N TYR A 161 -6.81 -9.76 17.40
CA TYR A 161 -5.93 -9.87 16.27
C TYR A 161 -4.53 -10.36 16.69
N THR A 162 -3.96 -11.14 15.81
CA THR A 162 -2.55 -11.54 15.77
C THR A 162 -2.03 -11.24 14.37
N ARG A 163 -0.70 -11.27 14.19
CA ARG A 163 -0.06 -11.11 12.88
C ARG A 163 -0.52 -12.15 11.84
N SER A 164 -0.97 -13.32 12.28
CA SER A 164 -1.34 -14.44 11.43
C SER A 164 -2.84 -14.57 11.16
N ASN A 165 -3.71 -13.99 12.00
CA ASN A 165 -5.16 -14.06 11.82
C ASN A 165 -5.76 -12.78 11.21
N TRP A 166 -5.08 -11.64 11.30
CA TRP A 166 -5.53 -10.43 10.65
C TRP A 166 -5.16 -10.46 9.18
N LEU A 167 -6.16 -10.31 8.30
CA LEU A 167 -5.99 -10.30 6.85
C LEU A 167 -6.14 -8.86 6.33
N PRO A 168 -5.04 -8.13 6.14
CA PRO A 168 -5.12 -6.72 5.82
C PRO A 168 -5.71 -6.48 4.44
N ASN A 169 -5.42 -7.33 3.46
CA ASN A 169 -6.06 -7.26 2.14
C ASN A 169 -7.61 -7.25 2.19
N ILE A 170 -8.21 -7.79 3.26
CA ILE A 170 -9.65 -7.83 3.49
C ILE A 170 -10.12 -6.69 4.39
N ILE A 171 -9.51 -6.57 5.58
CA ILE A 171 -10.05 -5.75 6.67
C ILE A 171 -9.48 -4.34 6.65
N PHE A 172 -8.20 -4.23 6.29
CA PHE A 172 -7.48 -2.97 6.42
C PHE A 172 -8.00 -1.87 5.49
N PRO A 173 -8.46 -2.09 4.23
CA PRO A 173 -9.09 -1.05 3.43
C PRO A 173 -10.26 -0.35 4.14
N ARG A 174 -11.07 -1.10 4.91
CA ARG A 174 -12.20 -0.56 5.68
C ARG A 174 -11.75 0.32 6.83
N LYS A 175 -10.78 -0.17 7.61
CA LYS A 175 -10.20 0.57 8.74
C LYS A 175 -9.48 1.82 8.25
N LEU A 176 -8.74 1.71 7.15
CA LEU A 176 -8.00 2.80 6.53
C LEU A 176 -8.94 3.85 5.93
N SER A 177 -10.03 3.43 5.29
CA SER A 177 -11.09 4.32 4.82
C SER A 177 -11.72 5.12 5.96
N ALA A 178 -11.95 4.50 7.12
CA ALA A 178 -12.45 5.21 8.31
C ALA A 178 -11.44 6.23 8.85
N ASN A 179 -10.14 5.89 8.85
CA ASN A 179 -9.07 6.84 9.20
C ASN A 179 -9.03 8.03 8.22
N LEU A 180 -9.15 7.76 6.92
CA LEU A 180 -9.24 8.79 5.87
C LEU A 180 -10.48 9.67 6.02
N MET A 181 -11.65 9.09 6.32
CA MET A 181 -12.87 9.84 6.61
C MET A 181 -12.70 10.75 7.82
N ALA A 182 -12.09 10.26 8.91
CA ALA A 182 -11.81 11.07 10.08
C ALA A 182 -10.88 12.25 9.74
N ALA A 183 -9.82 12.00 8.96
CA ALA A 183 -8.92 13.05 8.47
C ALA A 183 -9.65 14.07 7.59
N ALA A 184 -10.48 13.61 6.66
CA ALA A 184 -11.26 14.49 5.80
C ALA A 184 -12.32 15.27 6.58
N LEU A 185 -12.83 14.81 7.72
CA LEU A 185 -13.71 15.60 8.59
C LEU A 185 -12.96 16.72 9.33
N GLY A 186 -11.63 16.67 9.41
CA GLY A 186 -10.81 17.67 10.11
C GLY A 186 -11.00 17.69 11.63
N ASP A 187 -11.56 16.62 12.20
CA ASP A 187 -11.88 16.49 13.62
C ASP A 187 -10.71 15.79 14.34
N GLU A 188 -9.78 16.57 14.92
CA GLU A 188 -8.55 16.04 15.55
C GLU A 188 -8.84 14.98 16.62
N ALA A 189 -9.85 15.22 17.46
CA ALA A 189 -10.22 14.27 18.52
C ALA A 189 -10.69 12.95 17.92
N LEU A 190 -11.50 12.99 16.85
CA LEU A 190 -11.91 11.80 16.12
C LEU A 190 -10.73 11.11 15.44
N ILE A 191 -9.83 11.86 14.78
CA ILE A 191 -8.65 11.32 14.10
C ILE A 191 -7.80 10.51 15.09
N ARG A 192 -7.47 11.10 16.25
CA ARG A 192 -6.68 10.44 17.30
C ARG A 192 -7.39 9.19 17.82
N ARG A 193 -8.68 9.29 18.15
CA ARG A 193 -9.48 8.18 18.67
C ARG A 193 -9.58 7.03 17.67
N VAL A 194 -9.76 7.32 16.39
CA VAL A 194 -9.84 6.32 15.32
C VAL A 194 -8.47 5.69 15.07
N PHE A 195 -7.40 6.48 15.02
CA PHE A 195 -6.03 6.01 14.83
C PHE A 195 -5.62 4.99 15.90
N SER A 196 -5.87 5.32 17.18
CA SER A 196 -5.43 4.53 18.33
C SER A 196 -6.35 3.36 18.70
N ALA A 197 -7.49 3.21 18.02
CA ALA A 197 -8.41 2.11 18.28
C ALA A 197 -7.75 0.75 17.99
N TYR A 198 -8.09 -0.27 18.78
CA TYR A 198 -7.60 -1.63 18.58
C TYR A 198 -7.97 -2.15 17.18
N GLY A 199 -6.99 -2.73 16.46
CA GLY A 199 -7.18 -3.15 15.07
C GLY A 199 -7.32 -2.02 14.05
N SER A 200 -7.02 -0.78 14.43
CA SER A 200 -6.92 0.37 13.52
C SER A 200 -5.46 0.59 13.08
N LEU A 201 -5.18 1.76 12.52
CA LEU A 201 -3.91 2.10 11.89
C LEU A 201 -2.73 2.03 12.87
N GLN A 202 -2.88 2.50 14.12
CA GLN A 202 -1.81 2.36 15.10
C GLN A 202 -1.46 0.89 15.35
N TRP A 203 -2.48 0.06 15.58
CA TRP A 203 -2.29 -1.38 15.79
C TRP A 203 -1.63 -2.04 14.58
N TYR A 204 -2.00 -1.64 13.35
CA TYR A 204 -1.33 -2.12 12.14
C TYR A 204 0.17 -1.86 12.15
N ILE A 205 0.56 -0.64 12.52
CA ILE A 205 1.98 -0.26 12.51
C ILE A 205 2.71 -0.91 13.67
N ASP A 206 2.12 -0.92 14.86
CA ASP A 206 2.75 -1.42 16.09
C ASP A 206 2.87 -2.94 16.13
N GLU A 207 1.79 -3.63 15.73
CA GLU A 207 1.63 -5.07 15.95
C GLU A 207 1.69 -5.86 14.65
N TYR A 208 1.14 -5.35 13.54
CA TYR A 208 1.10 -6.15 12.30
C TYR A 208 2.39 -6.07 11.49
N LEU A 209 2.94 -4.86 11.29
CA LEU A 209 4.19 -4.69 10.58
C LEU A 209 5.37 -5.22 11.40
N SER A 210 6.34 -5.81 10.70
CA SER A 210 7.52 -6.45 11.29
C SER A 210 8.82 -5.80 10.78
N ASP A 211 9.88 -5.86 11.59
CA ASP A 211 11.25 -5.45 11.24
C ASP A 211 11.34 -4.12 10.44
N GLY A 212 10.70 -3.08 10.98
CA GLY A 212 10.73 -1.74 10.39
C GLY A 212 9.73 -1.48 9.24
N GLY A 213 8.95 -2.47 8.80
CA GLY A 213 7.85 -2.23 7.85
C GLY A 213 7.41 -3.41 6.98
N PHE A 214 7.94 -4.61 7.16
CA PHE A 214 7.52 -5.76 6.37
C PHE A 214 6.07 -6.13 6.66
N TYR A 215 5.36 -6.39 5.56
CA TYR A 215 4.02 -6.93 5.54
C TYR A 215 4.00 -8.38 6.04
N SER A 216 3.14 -8.71 7.01
CA SER A 216 3.10 -10.04 7.66
C SER A 216 2.18 -11.07 6.97
N GLU A 217 1.76 -10.81 5.74
CA GLU A 217 1.13 -11.75 4.81
C GLU A 217 2.07 -11.96 3.60
N GLU A 218 1.70 -12.81 2.63
CA GLU A 218 2.38 -12.86 1.33
C GLU A 218 2.37 -11.49 0.61
N PHE A 219 3.48 -11.13 -0.03
CA PHE A 219 3.73 -9.75 -0.43
C PHE A 219 2.85 -9.24 -1.59
N SER A 220 2.25 -10.10 -2.42
CA SER A 220 1.35 -9.63 -3.49
C SER A 220 0.03 -9.07 -2.93
N LYS A 221 -0.35 -9.44 -1.70
CA LYS A 221 -1.49 -8.85 -0.98
C LYS A 221 -1.24 -7.46 -0.43
N MET A 222 0.02 -7.06 -0.29
CA MET A 222 0.38 -5.69 0.07
C MET A 222 -0.21 -4.67 -0.92
N GLY A 223 -0.54 -5.07 -2.16
CA GLY A 223 -1.24 -4.26 -3.17
C GLY A 223 -2.50 -3.53 -2.71
N ALA A 224 -3.10 -3.90 -1.57
CA ALA A 224 -4.43 -3.46 -1.20
C ALA A 224 -4.55 -2.05 -0.58
N THR A 225 -3.52 -1.51 0.06
CA THR A 225 -3.69 -0.38 0.99
C THR A 225 -2.58 0.69 1.04
N PRO A 226 -1.33 0.49 0.56
CA PRO A 226 -0.27 1.48 0.73
C PRO A 226 -0.59 2.83 0.09
N GLY A 227 -1.24 2.84 -1.08
CA GLY A 227 -1.66 4.09 -1.72
C GLY A 227 -2.63 4.90 -0.85
N GLU A 228 -3.67 4.25 -0.32
CA GLU A 228 -4.66 4.88 0.56
C GLU A 228 -4.00 5.40 1.86
N TRP A 229 -3.02 4.67 2.38
CA TRP A 229 -2.28 5.09 3.57
C TRP A 229 -1.37 6.29 3.30
N LEU A 230 -0.73 6.34 2.14
CA LEU A 230 0.00 7.53 1.70
C LEU A 230 -0.91 8.76 1.59
N LEU A 231 -2.18 8.61 1.16
CA LEU A 231 -3.16 9.71 1.18
C LEU A 231 -3.53 10.13 2.61
N TYR A 232 -3.71 9.17 3.52
CA TYR A 232 -3.97 9.49 4.92
C TYR A 232 -2.83 10.30 5.52
N CYS A 233 -1.59 9.87 5.30
CA CYS A 233 -0.40 10.58 5.78
C CYS A 233 -0.32 12.01 5.24
N ARG A 234 -0.62 12.24 3.96
CA ARG A 234 -0.69 13.61 3.38
C ARG A 234 -1.79 14.45 4.01
N ALA A 235 -2.96 13.87 4.23
CA ALA A 235 -4.08 14.57 4.84
C ALA A 235 -3.75 15.02 6.26
N VAL A 236 -3.24 14.11 7.11
CA VAL A 236 -2.90 14.46 8.51
C VAL A 236 -1.67 15.37 8.60
N GLU A 237 -0.68 15.24 7.71
CA GLU A 237 0.43 16.20 7.63
C GLU A 237 -0.08 17.63 7.39
N ARG A 238 -1.04 17.81 6.47
CA ARG A 238 -1.65 19.12 6.18
C ARG A 238 -2.53 19.66 7.30
N LEU A 239 -3.03 18.77 8.17
CA LEU A 239 -3.71 19.13 9.40
C LEU A 239 -2.74 19.48 10.54
N GLY A 240 -1.43 19.38 10.33
CA GLY A 240 -0.43 19.56 11.39
C GLY A 240 -0.31 18.37 12.34
N LEU A 241 -0.78 17.19 11.92
CA LEU A 241 -0.82 15.94 12.67
C LEU A 241 0.11 14.88 12.08
N ASP A 242 1.28 15.29 11.56
CA ASP A 242 2.22 14.37 10.90
C ASP A 242 2.76 13.29 11.86
N GLU A 243 2.67 13.48 13.17
CA GLU A 243 2.98 12.45 14.15
C GLU A 243 2.06 11.23 14.06
N LEU A 244 0.89 11.35 13.43
CA LEU A 244 -0.02 10.23 13.12
C LEU A 244 0.17 9.69 11.69
N GLY A 245 0.91 10.42 10.84
CA GLY A 245 1.11 10.15 9.42
C GLY A 245 2.53 9.69 9.09
N PHE A 246 3.28 10.49 8.32
CA PHE A 246 4.63 10.13 7.90
C PHE A 246 5.63 10.12 9.06
N GLY A 247 5.37 10.93 10.10
CA GLY A 247 6.17 11.03 11.32
C GLY A 247 6.00 9.84 12.26
N TYR A 248 4.90 9.08 12.18
CA TYR A 248 4.65 7.99 13.11
C TYR A 248 5.70 6.87 12.98
N ARG A 249 6.15 6.36 14.13
CA ARG A 249 7.04 5.19 14.26
C ARG A 249 6.44 4.25 15.30
N GLY A 250 6.11 3.03 14.87
CA GLY A 250 5.57 2.03 15.78
C GLY A 250 6.62 1.44 16.71
N ARG A 251 6.19 0.65 17.70
CA ARG A 251 7.04 0.02 18.73
C ARG A 251 8.26 -0.72 18.16
N GLY A 252 8.10 -1.40 17.02
CA GLY A 252 9.18 -2.12 16.32
C GLY A 252 9.97 -1.29 15.30
N GLY A 253 9.86 0.05 15.34
CA GLY A 253 10.45 0.96 14.34
C GLY A 253 9.71 0.97 13.00
N ALA A 254 8.56 0.29 12.91
CA ALA A 254 7.76 0.25 11.70
C ALA A 254 7.19 1.62 11.33
N SER A 255 7.08 1.90 10.04
CA SER A 255 6.54 3.15 9.49
C SER A 255 6.01 2.95 8.08
N ILE A 256 5.21 3.91 7.58
CA ILE A 256 4.80 3.92 6.17
C ILE A 256 6.01 3.95 5.23
N ARG A 257 7.06 4.73 5.57
CA ARG A 257 8.31 4.78 4.80
C ARG A 257 8.95 3.39 4.72
N GLY A 258 9.17 2.78 5.88
CA GLY A 258 9.76 1.44 5.97
C GLY A 258 8.90 0.38 5.28
N HIS A 259 7.57 0.56 5.28
CA HIS A 259 6.65 -0.30 4.55
C HIS A 259 6.85 -0.23 3.04
N ILE A 260 6.95 0.98 2.46
CA ILE A 260 7.24 1.14 1.02
C ILE A 260 8.68 0.68 0.68
N GLU A 261 9.67 1.06 1.49
CA GLU A 261 11.06 0.63 1.31
C GLU A 261 11.25 -0.89 1.44
N SER A 262 10.36 -1.58 2.15
CA SER A 262 10.43 -3.04 2.29
C SER A 262 10.39 -3.75 0.94
N LEU A 263 9.71 -3.18 -0.06
CA LEU A 263 9.71 -3.70 -1.44
C LEU A 263 11.12 -3.71 -2.03
N LEU A 264 11.89 -2.65 -1.80
CA LEU A 264 13.28 -2.56 -2.26
C LEU A 264 14.17 -3.55 -1.52
N ARG A 265 13.93 -3.73 -0.21
CA ARG A 265 14.67 -4.72 0.59
C ARG A 265 14.40 -6.15 0.14
N LEU A 266 13.25 -6.44 -0.47
CA LEU A 266 12.93 -7.75 -1.03
C LEU A 266 13.44 -7.95 -2.47
N GLY A 267 14.04 -6.92 -3.07
CA GLY A 267 14.45 -6.90 -4.47
C GLY A 267 15.70 -7.72 -4.77
N TYR A 268 15.65 -8.40 -5.91
CA TYR A 268 16.77 -9.08 -6.56
C TYR A 268 17.44 -8.14 -7.59
N PRO A 269 18.69 -8.42 -8.00
CA PRO A 269 19.33 -7.64 -9.05
C PRO A 269 18.59 -7.81 -10.37
N ARG A 270 18.90 -6.93 -11.33
CA ARG A 270 18.32 -6.97 -12.67
C ARG A 270 18.43 -8.35 -13.31
N VAL A 271 17.33 -8.79 -13.91
CA VAL A 271 17.26 -9.96 -14.76
C VAL A 271 17.15 -9.55 -16.22
N ASP A 272 17.89 -10.25 -17.06
CA ASP A 272 17.80 -10.14 -18.51
C ASP A 272 16.67 -11.04 -19.03
N LEU A 273 15.60 -10.41 -19.53
CA LEU A 273 14.48 -11.09 -20.19
C LEU A 273 14.63 -11.09 -21.73
N CYS A 274 15.83 -10.82 -22.23
CA CYS A 274 16.12 -10.59 -23.64
C CYS A 274 15.25 -9.45 -24.22
N SER A 275 15.08 -8.38 -23.46
CA SER A 275 14.34 -7.18 -23.89
C SER A 275 15.08 -5.90 -23.52
N ASP A 276 14.71 -4.80 -24.17
CA ASP A 276 15.32 -3.49 -23.98
C ASP A 276 14.98 -2.83 -22.63
N ARG A 277 14.20 -3.51 -21.79
CA ARG A 277 13.72 -2.98 -20.51
C ARG A 277 14.08 -3.94 -19.38
N PRO A 278 14.61 -3.41 -18.27
CA PRO A 278 15.05 -4.25 -17.17
C PRO A 278 13.86 -4.90 -16.47
N HIS A 279 14.11 -6.06 -15.88
CA HIS A 279 13.21 -6.69 -14.93
C HIS A 279 13.87 -6.72 -13.56
N TYR A 280 13.17 -6.25 -12.54
CA TYR A 280 13.65 -6.27 -11.15
C TYR A 280 12.75 -7.17 -10.31
N PRO A 281 13.11 -8.45 -10.14
CA PRO A 281 12.31 -9.39 -9.39
C PRO A 281 12.32 -9.06 -7.90
N MET A 282 11.33 -9.59 -7.20
CA MET A 282 11.20 -9.51 -5.77
C MET A 282 10.96 -10.90 -5.19
N LEU A 283 11.30 -11.08 -3.92
CA LEU A 283 11.06 -12.32 -3.17
C LEU A 283 9.63 -12.85 -3.38
N THR A 284 9.54 -14.15 -3.69
CA THR A 284 8.27 -14.89 -3.83
C THR A 284 8.15 -15.92 -2.72
N MET A 285 7.08 -15.83 -1.93
CA MET A 285 6.80 -16.72 -0.79
C MET A 285 5.30 -16.78 -0.50
N GLY A 286 4.86 -17.79 0.26
CA GLY A 286 3.46 -17.94 0.63
C GLY A 286 2.56 -18.28 -0.55
N ASP A 287 1.26 -18.05 -0.40
CA ASP A 287 0.27 -18.34 -1.43
C ASP A 287 0.19 -17.29 -2.56
N LEU A 288 1.34 -16.68 -2.88
CA LEU A 288 1.47 -15.56 -3.79
C LEU A 288 0.75 -15.82 -5.12
N ARG A 289 -0.16 -14.91 -5.46
CA ARG A 289 -1.03 -15.01 -6.63
C ARG A 289 -0.67 -13.97 -7.67
N ARG A 290 0.02 -14.39 -8.73
CA ARG A 290 0.48 -13.57 -9.86
C ARG A 290 1.46 -12.47 -9.38
N ALA A 291 2.27 -11.95 -10.28
CA ALA A 291 3.06 -10.77 -9.95
C ALA A 291 2.08 -9.64 -9.59
N GLY A 292 2.31 -8.95 -8.46
CA GLY A 292 1.46 -7.84 -8.00
C GLY A 292 1.19 -6.74 -9.05
N SER A 293 2.02 -6.68 -10.10
CA SER A 293 1.88 -5.78 -11.27
C SER A 293 1.34 -6.44 -12.55
N SER A 294 1.14 -7.77 -12.60
CA SER A 294 0.89 -8.53 -13.83
C SER A 294 -0.48 -9.16 -13.97
N ALA A 295 -1.44 -8.80 -13.11
CA ALA A 295 -2.77 -9.40 -13.09
C ALA A 295 -3.47 -9.43 -14.47
N ARG A 296 -3.09 -8.51 -15.38
CA ARG A 296 -3.59 -8.36 -16.74
C ARG A 296 -3.07 -9.40 -17.74
N TYR A 297 -1.94 -10.04 -17.47
CA TYR A 297 -1.20 -10.78 -18.49
C TYR A 297 -0.92 -12.23 -18.08
N ARG A 298 -1.11 -13.18 -19.02
CA ARG A 298 -0.73 -14.59 -18.82
C ARG A 298 0.73 -14.80 -19.23
N HIS A 299 1.67 -14.32 -18.42
CA HIS A 299 3.09 -14.52 -18.69
C HIS A 299 3.62 -15.83 -18.11
N PRO A 300 4.75 -16.36 -18.64
CA PRO A 300 5.44 -17.49 -18.03
C PRO A 300 5.87 -17.16 -16.60
N THR A 301 5.44 -17.98 -15.63
CA THR A 301 5.69 -17.74 -14.20
C THR A 301 7.17 -17.52 -13.89
N HIS A 302 8.09 -18.26 -14.53
CA HIS A 302 9.52 -18.14 -14.27
C HIS A 302 10.11 -16.77 -14.66
N ALA A 303 9.48 -16.05 -15.58
CA ALA A 303 9.91 -14.73 -15.99
C ALA A 303 9.33 -13.61 -15.12
N PHE A 304 8.24 -13.88 -14.37
CA PHE A 304 7.39 -12.84 -13.78
C PHE A 304 6.62 -13.28 -12.52
N GLN A 305 7.32 -13.79 -11.51
CA GLN A 305 6.68 -14.26 -10.26
C GLN A 305 6.16 -13.11 -9.39
N HIS A 306 7.05 -12.18 -9.01
CA HIS A 306 6.76 -10.94 -8.32
C HIS A 306 7.90 -9.96 -8.57
N SER A 307 7.62 -8.66 -8.76
CA SER A 307 8.63 -7.71 -9.23
C SER A 307 8.41 -6.32 -8.69
N ILE A 308 9.51 -5.62 -8.41
CA ILE A 308 9.51 -4.16 -8.16
C ILE A 308 9.21 -3.48 -9.50
N VAL A 309 10.04 -3.76 -10.51
CA VAL A 309 9.87 -3.31 -11.89
C VAL A 309 9.54 -4.52 -12.74
N TYR A 310 8.35 -4.48 -13.30
CA TYR A 310 7.82 -5.47 -14.20
C TYR A 310 8.29 -5.15 -15.61
N GLY A 311 9.35 -5.85 -16.04
CA GLY A 311 9.94 -5.66 -17.35
C GLY A 311 9.00 -6.01 -18.51
N PHE A 312 9.55 -6.02 -19.72
CA PHE A 312 8.83 -6.34 -20.95
C PHE A 312 9.39 -7.62 -21.56
N MET A 313 8.54 -8.38 -22.24
CA MET A 313 8.97 -9.46 -23.12
C MET A 313 9.42 -8.89 -24.48
N PRO A 314 10.15 -9.67 -25.31
CA PRO A 314 10.57 -9.23 -26.65
C PRO A 314 9.42 -8.68 -27.52
N GLY A 315 8.19 -9.20 -27.35
CA GLY A 315 7.00 -8.71 -28.05
C GLY A 315 6.39 -7.42 -27.48
N GLY A 316 7.06 -6.71 -26.58
CA GLY A 316 6.58 -5.45 -25.98
C GLY A 316 5.47 -5.62 -24.94
N GLN A 317 5.08 -6.85 -24.61
CA GLN A 317 4.09 -7.14 -23.56
C GLN A 317 4.76 -7.12 -22.18
N GLY A 318 4.21 -6.34 -21.25
CA GLY A 318 4.70 -6.25 -19.87
C GLY A 318 4.42 -4.87 -19.27
N GLY A 319 5.32 -4.39 -18.42
CA GLY A 319 5.21 -3.11 -17.73
C GLY A 319 4.44 -3.16 -16.41
N ASN A 320 4.79 -2.27 -15.49
CA ASN A 320 4.02 -2.06 -14.27
C ASN A 320 2.68 -1.41 -14.60
N ILE A 321 1.60 -1.96 -14.04
CA ILE A 321 0.29 -1.30 -14.06
C ILE A 321 0.18 -0.32 -12.88
N ARG A 322 -0.52 0.79 -13.09
CA ARG A 322 -0.75 1.83 -12.05
C ARG A 322 -1.88 1.48 -11.08
N TRP A 323 -2.85 0.70 -11.55
CA TRP A 323 -4.10 0.42 -10.84
C TRP A 323 -4.49 -1.05 -10.94
N ILE A 324 -5.09 -1.57 -9.87
CA ILE A 324 -5.75 -2.87 -9.86
C ILE A 324 -7.04 -2.81 -9.06
N ALA A 325 -8.01 -3.63 -9.46
CA ALA A 325 -9.27 -3.86 -8.75
C ALA A 325 -9.38 -5.35 -8.39
N PRO A 326 -8.61 -5.84 -7.40
CA PRO A 326 -8.56 -7.25 -7.08
C PRO A 326 -9.87 -7.70 -6.44
N GLY A 327 -10.34 -8.87 -6.87
CA GLY A 327 -11.68 -9.40 -6.66
C GLY A 327 -11.99 -9.95 -5.27
N ALA A 328 -11.46 -9.32 -4.23
CA ALA A 328 -11.72 -9.73 -2.87
C ALA A 328 -11.77 -8.43 -2.05
N TRP A 329 -13.00 -8.01 -1.72
CA TRP A 329 -13.31 -7.03 -0.68
C TRP A 329 -13.02 -5.57 -1.05
N GLY A 330 -14.10 -4.80 -1.27
CA GLY A 330 -14.05 -3.34 -1.43
C GLY A 330 -14.62 -2.85 -2.76
N GLY A 331 -15.88 -2.44 -2.73
CA GLY A 331 -16.45 -1.52 -3.72
C GLY A 331 -16.80 -0.18 -3.08
N GLU A 332 -17.11 0.81 -3.91
CA GLU A 332 -17.55 2.13 -3.44
C GLU A 332 -18.95 2.08 -2.81
N ILE A 333 -19.77 1.11 -3.19
CA ILE A 333 -21.15 0.91 -2.75
C ILE A 333 -21.39 -0.59 -2.55
N ARG A 334 -22.23 -0.95 -1.57
CA ARG A 334 -22.64 -2.35 -1.36
C ARG A 334 -23.58 -2.82 -2.47
N GLY A 335 -23.32 -4.01 -3.02
CA GLY A 335 -24.18 -4.66 -4.01
C GLY A 335 -25.30 -5.51 -3.40
N ASN A 336 -26.08 -6.17 -4.26
CA ASN A 336 -27.18 -7.05 -3.84
C ASN A 336 -26.74 -8.51 -3.54
N ASN A 337 -25.44 -8.83 -3.63
CA ASN A 337 -24.96 -10.19 -3.44
C ASN A 337 -24.70 -10.50 -1.95
N PRO A 338 -25.26 -11.60 -1.38
CA PRO A 338 -25.06 -11.96 0.02
C PRO A 338 -23.61 -12.32 0.37
N GLN A 339 -22.79 -12.67 -0.63
CA GLN A 339 -21.40 -13.08 -0.43
C GLN A 339 -20.43 -11.99 -0.93
N TRP A 340 -20.39 -10.86 -0.23
CA TRP A 340 -19.25 -9.93 -0.30
C TRP A 340 -19.01 -9.35 -1.70
N ASP A 341 -20.11 -8.85 -2.29
CA ASP A 341 -20.23 -8.08 -3.54
C ASP A 341 -19.53 -8.72 -4.74
N GLY A 342 -20.34 -9.32 -5.63
CA GLY A 342 -19.86 -9.93 -6.88
C GLY A 342 -18.92 -9.01 -7.67
N TYR A 343 -18.06 -9.61 -8.50
CA TYR A 343 -16.91 -9.04 -9.20
C TYR A 343 -17.11 -7.74 -10.04
N GLY A 344 -17.70 -6.68 -9.49
CA GLY A 344 -18.00 -5.41 -10.15
C GLY A 344 -17.92 -4.23 -9.17
N ASN A 345 -17.61 -3.04 -9.69
CA ASN A 345 -17.45 -1.79 -8.93
C ASN A 345 -16.39 -1.80 -7.82
N PHE A 346 -15.32 -2.60 -7.99
CA PHE A 346 -14.19 -2.57 -7.07
C PHE A 346 -13.57 -1.18 -7.00
N THR A 347 -13.24 -0.75 -5.79
CA THR A 347 -12.48 0.47 -5.59
C THR A 347 -11.06 0.24 -6.12
N PRO A 348 -10.60 1.04 -7.10
CA PRO A 348 -9.28 0.87 -7.66
C PRO A 348 -8.21 1.12 -6.59
N LYS A 349 -7.18 0.28 -6.60
CA LYS A 349 -6.03 0.35 -5.69
C LYS A 349 -4.82 0.81 -6.47
N MET A 350 -4.16 1.84 -5.95
CA MET A 350 -2.87 2.29 -6.45
C MET A 350 -1.85 1.17 -6.32
N LEU A 351 -0.92 1.07 -7.27
CA LEU A 351 0.19 0.11 -7.25
C LEU A 351 1.55 0.82 -7.25
N HIS A 352 2.63 0.04 -7.35
CA HIS A 352 4.03 0.48 -7.19
C HIS A 352 4.35 1.82 -7.89
N PRO A 353 3.95 2.07 -9.16
CA PRO A 353 4.27 3.36 -9.79
C PRO A 353 3.74 4.54 -8.98
N LEU A 354 2.48 4.51 -8.56
CA LEU A 354 1.86 5.61 -7.82
C LEU A 354 2.37 5.70 -6.38
N TRP A 355 2.69 4.55 -5.75
CA TRP A 355 3.32 4.55 -4.43
C TRP A 355 4.69 5.20 -4.47
N PHE A 356 5.49 4.85 -5.47
CA PHE A 356 6.83 5.38 -5.66
C PHE A 356 6.83 6.84 -6.08
N GLU A 357 5.84 7.30 -6.86
CA GLU A 357 5.71 8.72 -7.17
C GLU A 357 5.46 9.55 -5.90
N ILE A 358 4.50 9.14 -5.05
CA ILE A 358 4.24 9.82 -3.77
C ILE A 358 5.47 9.72 -2.85
N ALA A 359 6.05 8.53 -2.72
CA ALA A 359 7.17 8.27 -1.84
C ALA A 359 8.44 9.00 -2.29
N HIS A 360 8.70 9.12 -3.60
CA HIS A 360 9.84 9.88 -4.12
C HIS A 360 9.70 11.36 -3.83
N ARG A 361 8.50 11.93 -4.00
CA ARG A 361 8.24 13.33 -3.65
C ARG A 361 8.53 13.60 -2.17
N LYS A 362 8.17 12.66 -1.28
CA LYS A 362 8.34 12.81 0.18
C LYS A 362 9.75 12.46 0.68
N TRP A 363 10.40 11.46 0.07
CA TRP A 363 11.70 10.92 0.46
C TRP A 363 12.58 10.73 -0.78
N PRO A 364 13.03 11.83 -1.42
CA PRO A 364 13.85 11.74 -2.63
C PRO A 364 15.16 10.99 -2.41
N GLU A 365 15.71 11.02 -1.19
CA GLU A 365 16.92 10.33 -0.80
C GLU A 365 16.78 8.80 -0.80
N ALA A 366 15.56 8.26 -0.75
CA ALA A 366 15.30 6.83 -0.84
C ALA A 366 15.42 6.26 -2.27
N ARG A 367 15.62 7.14 -3.27
CA ARG A 367 15.89 6.79 -4.68
C ARG A 367 14.82 5.95 -5.38
N PHE A 368 13.55 6.22 -5.07
CA PHE A 368 12.42 5.60 -5.79
C PHE A 368 12.36 6.00 -7.29
N ASP A 369 12.91 7.16 -7.64
CA ASP A 369 13.12 7.64 -9.01
C ASP A 369 13.90 6.66 -9.89
N TYR A 370 14.90 5.98 -9.31
CA TYR A 370 15.63 4.93 -10.02
C TYR A 370 14.68 3.86 -10.57
N PHE A 371 13.80 3.33 -9.72
CA PHE A 371 12.87 2.29 -10.13
C PHE A 371 11.78 2.83 -11.05
N LEU A 372 11.24 4.03 -10.79
CA LEU A 372 10.29 4.69 -11.67
C LEU A 372 10.85 4.85 -13.09
N ALA A 373 12.09 5.33 -13.23
CA ALA A 373 12.76 5.45 -14.52
C ALA A 373 12.81 4.12 -15.29
N GLN A 374 12.97 3.00 -14.57
CA GLN A 374 12.97 1.65 -15.15
C GLN A 374 11.57 1.11 -15.50
N MET A 375 10.49 1.73 -15.00
CA MET A 375 9.10 1.36 -15.34
C MET A 375 8.60 1.95 -16.67
N ARG A 376 9.44 2.74 -17.37
CA ARG A 376 9.11 3.33 -18.68
C ARG A 376 8.80 2.26 -19.74
N GLY A 377 7.83 2.54 -20.60
CA GLY A 377 7.41 1.69 -21.71
C GLY A 377 8.51 1.53 -22.79
N PRO A 378 8.41 0.54 -23.69
CA PRO A 378 9.31 0.43 -24.84
C PRO A 378 9.26 1.70 -25.70
N GLY A 379 10.42 2.18 -26.15
CA GLY A 379 10.53 3.41 -26.95
C GLY A 379 10.48 4.72 -26.15
N GLU A 380 10.04 4.70 -24.90
CA GLU A 380 10.07 5.90 -24.04
C GLU A 380 11.51 6.24 -23.61
N ASP A 381 11.90 7.49 -23.79
CA ASP A 381 13.20 8.02 -23.37
C ASP A 381 13.25 8.30 -21.87
N ARG A 382 12.10 8.69 -21.29
CA ARG A 382 11.91 9.04 -19.88
C ARG A 382 10.72 8.30 -19.29
N TYR A 383 10.69 8.20 -17.96
CA TYR A 383 9.45 7.85 -17.27
C TYR A 383 8.58 9.12 -17.13
N TYR A 384 7.38 9.08 -17.71
CA TYR A 384 6.40 10.15 -17.60
C TYR A 384 5.46 9.86 -16.42
N PRO A 385 5.58 10.60 -15.30
CA PRO A 385 4.81 10.33 -14.09
C PRO A 385 3.32 10.65 -14.28
N SER A 386 2.49 10.17 -13.37
CA SER A 386 1.12 10.66 -13.28
C SER A 386 1.10 12.14 -12.91
N LEU A 387 0.07 12.86 -13.38
CA LEU A 387 -0.13 14.27 -13.05
C LEU A 387 -0.53 14.48 -11.58
N TYR A 388 -0.89 13.41 -10.86
CA TYR A 388 -1.48 13.50 -9.53
C TYR A 388 -0.52 13.98 -8.45
N PHE A 389 0.78 13.75 -8.63
CA PHE A 389 1.79 13.98 -7.58
C PHE A 389 2.87 14.99 -7.98
N GLY A 390 2.69 15.71 -9.10
CA GLY A 390 3.50 16.87 -9.47
C GLY A 390 5.01 16.59 -9.63
N LEU A 391 5.36 15.40 -10.09
CA LEU A 391 6.73 15.03 -10.45
C LEU A 391 7.04 15.44 -11.90
N ASP A 392 8.31 15.74 -12.16
CA ASP A 392 8.82 15.96 -13.51
C ASP A 392 9.17 14.63 -14.19
N PRO A 393 9.26 14.57 -15.54
CA PRO A 393 9.73 13.38 -16.24
C PRO A 393 11.10 12.95 -15.73
N ILE A 394 11.24 11.65 -15.46
CA ILE A 394 12.45 11.11 -14.85
C ILE A 394 13.34 10.54 -15.94
N ASP A 395 14.53 11.14 -16.10
CA ASP A 395 15.54 10.70 -17.06
C ASP A 395 16.36 9.52 -16.47
N PRO A 396 16.31 8.33 -17.09
CA PRO A 396 17.05 7.15 -16.61
C PRO A 396 18.57 7.36 -16.56
N ALA A 397 19.14 8.32 -17.28
CA ALA A 397 20.58 8.63 -17.24
C ALA A 397 20.99 9.44 -16.01
N THR A 398 20.04 10.08 -15.32
CA THR A 398 20.30 10.99 -14.19
C THR A 398 20.09 10.36 -12.81
N VAL A 399 19.28 9.30 -12.76
CA VAL A 399 18.92 8.59 -11.53
C VAL A 399 20.02 7.65 -11.07
N ARG A 400 20.08 7.40 -9.76
CA ARG A 400 21.05 6.47 -9.16
C ARG A 400 20.33 5.46 -8.28
N PRO A 401 20.69 4.17 -8.35
CA PRO A 401 20.09 3.16 -7.49
C PRO A 401 20.43 3.40 -6.00
N PRO A 402 19.56 2.98 -5.07
CA PRO A 402 19.90 2.96 -3.65
C PRO A 402 20.85 1.78 -3.34
N PRO A 403 21.60 1.82 -2.22
CA PRO A 403 22.32 0.65 -1.72
C PRO A 403 21.35 -0.49 -1.36
N ALA A 404 21.84 -1.72 -1.39
CA ALA A 404 21.06 -2.92 -1.10
C ALA A 404 21.83 -3.84 -0.13
N PRO A 405 21.94 -3.47 1.16
CA PRO A 405 22.66 -4.30 2.13
C PRO A 405 21.98 -5.64 2.37
N SER A 406 22.75 -6.69 2.71
CA SER A 406 22.19 -7.92 3.26
C SER A 406 21.54 -7.65 4.61
N TYR A 407 20.55 -8.46 4.97
CA TYR A 407 19.86 -8.32 6.26
C TYR A 407 19.21 -9.61 6.71
N VAL A 408 18.85 -9.62 8.00
CA VAL A 408 17.93 -10.59 8.60
C VAL A 408 16.78 -9.81 9.21
N ALA A 409 15.56 -10.19 8.84
CA ALA A 409 14.29 -9.68 9.34
C ALA A 409 13.64 -10.80 10.16
N PRO A 410 14.01 -10.97 11.45
CA PRO A 410 13.63 -12.14 12.24
C PRO A 410 12.13 -12.20 12.55
N GLN A 411 11.48 -11.05 12.78
CA GLN A 411 10.04 -11.01 13.05
C GLN A 411 9.21 -11.38 11.82
N ARG A 412 9.67 -11.01 10.62
CA ARG A 412 9.08 -11.44 9.35
C ARG A 412 9.53 -12.85 8.97
N GLY A 413 10.70 -13.25 9.46
CA GLY A 413 11.43 -14.48 9.19
C GLY A 413 12.05 -14.53 7.79
N ILE A 414 12.74 -13.48 7.37
CA ILE A 414 13.42 -13.44 6.07
C ILE A 414 14.89 -13.15 6.31
N ALA A 415 15.78 -13.81 5.57
CA ALA A 415 17.14 -13.35 5.39
C ALA A 415 17.38 -13.09 3.90
N MET A 416 18.11 -12.02 3.60
CA MET A 416 18.52 -11.66 2.25
C MET A 416 20.04 -11.48 2.26
N LEU A 417 20.73 -12.26 1.43
CA LEU A 417 22.17 -12.26 1.29
C LEU A 417 22.53 -11.80 -0.11
N ARG A 418 23.41 -10.82 -0.21
CA ARG A 418 23.83 -10.18 -1.46
C ARG A 418 25.34 -10.10 -1.50
N ALA A 419 25.92 -10.57 -2.60
CA ALA A 419 27.37 -10.51 -2.80
C ALA A 419 27.87 -9.09 -3.13
N GLU A 420 26.99 -8.25 -3.67
CA GLU A 420 27.20 -6.82 -3.89
C GLU A 420 26.13 -6.07 -3.08
N GLU A 421 26.52 -5.10 -2.27
CA GLU A 421 25.61 -4.39 -1.36
C GLU A 421 25.54 -2.88 -1.62
N SER A 422 26.43 -2.36 -2.45
CA SER A 422 26.44 -0.95 -2.86
C SER A 422 25.32 -0.67 -3.88
N PRO A 423 25.13 0.59 -4.30
CA PRO A 423 24.24 0.91 -5.42
C PRO A 423 24.47 0.07 -6.68
N ALA A 424 25.69 -0.43 -6.92
CA ALA A 424 25.99 -1.28 -8.07
C ALA A 424 25.23 -2.61 -8.08
N TYR A 425 24.70 -3.06 -6.93
CA TYR A 425 23.93 -4.30 -6.77
C TYR A 425 22.86 -4.47 -7.86
N TRP A 426 22.09 -3.43 -8.11
CA TRP A 426 20.90 -3.49 -8.96
C TRP A 426 21.21 -3.83 -10.42
N GLU A 427 22.39 -3.45 -10.90
CA GLU A 427 22.85 -3.76 -12.27
C GLU A 427 23.95 -4.86 -12.26
N SER A 428 24.29 -5.38 -11.09
CA SER A 428 25.34 -6.39 -10.94
C SER A 428 24.88 -7.78 -11.38
N ARG A 429 25.83 -8.56 -11.88
CA ARG A 429 25.67 -10.02 -12.12
C ARG A 429 26.00 -10.87 -10.89
N ALA A 430 26.38 -10.24 -9.78
CA ALA A 430 26.70 -10.92 -8.53
C ALA A 430 25.48 -11.66 -7.95
N GLY A 431 25.76 -12.67 -7.13
CA GLY A 431 24.74 -13.51 -6.53
C GLY A 431 23.91 -12.79 -5.46
N ALA A 432 22.61 -13.09 -5.42
CA ALA A 432 21.68 -12.69 -4.37
C ALA A 432 20.75 -13.86 -4.03
N ALA A 433 20.63 -14.19 -2.75
CA ALA A 433 19.79 -15.28 -2.26
C ALA A 433 18.89 -14.80 -1.12
N SER A 434 17.66 -15.30 -1.08
CA SER A 434 16.81 -15.14 0.10
C SER A 434 16.44 -16.48 0.71
N LEU A 435 16.37 -16.48 2.04
CA LEU A 435 16.02 -17.62 2.86
C LEU A 435 14.78 -17.29 3.69
N ARG A 436 13.85 -18.24 3.73
CA ARG A 436 12.71 -18.20 4.64
C ARG A 436 13.09 -18.81 5.98
N LEU A 437 12.94 -18.05 7.06
CA LEU A 437 13.02 -18.55 8.44
C LEU A 437 11.65 -19.10 8.88
N PRO A 438 11.57 -19.91 9.96
CA PRO A 438 10.35 -20.65 10.29
C PRO A 438 9.24 -19.80 10.95
N THR A 439 9.39 -18.49 11.05
CA THR A 439 8.40 -17.59 11.66
C THR A 439 7.03 -17.70 10.97
N ALA A 440 5.94 -17.74 11.73
CA ALA A 440 4.61 -17.80 11.12
C ALA A 440 4.22 -16.47 10.42
N TYR A 441 3.32 -16.55 9.44
CA TYR A 441 2.79 -15.39 8.72
C TYR A 441 1.43 -15.74 8.10
N ALA A 442 0.63 -14.73 7.79
CA ALA A 442 -0.65 -14.94 7.12
C ALA A 442 -0.43 -15.42 5.68
N HIS A 443 -1.32 -16.30 5.19
CA HIS A 443 -1.20 -16.93 3.87
C HIS A 443 0.09 -17.74 3.66
N SER A 444 0.57 -18.37 4.73
CA SER A 444 1.73 -19.25 4.65
C SER A 444 1.46 -20.55 3.91
N VAL A 445 2.51 -21.01 3.24
CA VAL A 445 2.70 -22.37 2.72
C VAL A 445 3.84 -23.00 3.51
N ASN A 446 4.05 -24.32 3.41
CA ASN A 446 5.08 -25.02 4.17
C ASN A 446 6.50 -24.72 3.63
N ASP A 447 6.91 -23.46 3.69
CA ASP A 447 8.14 -22.93 3.11
C ASP A 447 9.21 -22.57 4.16
N SER A 448 9.05 -23.02 5.41
CA SER A 448 10.08 -22.86 6.43
C SER A 448 11.44 -23.40 5.96
N LEU A 449 12.49 -22.61 6.14
CA LEU A 449 13.87 -22.91 5.72
C LEU A 449 14.08 -23.07 4.20
N CYS A 450 13.12 -22.65 3.38
CA CYS A 450 13.27 -22.68 1.93
C CYS A 450 14.13 -21.53 1.41
N ILE A 451 14.88 -21.80 0.33
CA ILE A 451 15.46 -20.74 -0.50
C ILE A 451 14.32 -20.14 -1.34
N CYS A 452 13.89 -18.93 -0.98
CA CYS A 452 12.80 -18.23 -1.67
C CYS A 452 13.23 -17.67 -3.04
N GLY A 453 14.53 -17.64 -3.31
CA GLY A 453 15.08 -17.42 -4.64
C GLY A 453 16.58 -17.23 -4.59
N TYR A 454 17.24 -17.60 -5.68
CA TYR A 454 18.66 -17.35 -5.92
C TYR A 454 18.83 -16.79 -7.33
N TYR A 455 19.42 -15.60 -7.43
CA TYR A 455 19.65 -14.88 -8.68
C TYR A 455 21.14 -14.62 -8.84
N ALA A 456 21.67 -14.92 -10.02
CA ALA A 456 23.07 -14.69 -10.36
C ALA A 456 23.21 -14.59 -11.88
N LEU A 457 24.30 -14.00 -12.37
CA LEU A 457 24.60 -13.90 -13.81
C LEU A 457 23.50 -13.17 -14.62
N GLY A 458 22.69 -12.34 -13.94
CA GLY A 458 21.54 -11.66 -14.53
C GLY A 458 20.34 -12.57 -14.83
N ARG A 459 20.22 -13.72 -14.14
CA ARG A 459 19.15 -14.71 -14.35
C ARG A 459 18.68 -15.34 -13.03
N PRO A 460 17.44 -15.85 -12.96
CA PRO A 460 17.01 -16.70 -11.86
C PRO A 460 17.69 -18.07 -11.95
N MET A 461 18.36 -18.49 -10.88
CA MET A 461 18.98 -19.81 -10.75
C MET A 461 18.08 -20.79 -9.99
N LEU A 462 17.51 -20.33 -8.87
CA LEU A 462 16.50 -21.04 -8.10
C LEU A 462 15.30 -20.13 -7.92
N LEU A 463 14.10 -20.66 -8.18
CA LEU A 463 12.85 -19.94 -8.04
C LEU A 463 11.96 -20.66 -7.07
N ASN A 464 11.32 -19.89 -6.20
CA ASN A 464 10.23 -20.43 -5.40
C ASN A 464 8.94 -20.42 -6.21
N ARG A 465 8.09 -21.44 -6.08
CA ARG A 465 6.88 -21.54 -6.92
C ARG A 465 5.84 -20.48 -6.54
N GLN A 466 5.19 -19.92 -7.56
CA GLN A 466 3.96 -19.14 -7.42
C GLN A 466 2.72 -20.06 -7.36
N VAL A 467 1.72 -19.72 -6.55
CA VAL A 467 0.47 -20.49 -6.44
C VAL A 467 -0.51 -20.08 -7.54
N THR A 468 -1.03 -21.05 -8.32
CA THR A 468 -1.99 -20.83 -9.41
C THR A 468 -2.93 -22.01 -9.66
N PRO A 469 -4.25 -21.79 -9.89
CA PRO A 469 -5.11 -20.72 -9.39
C PRO A 469 -5.81 -21.12 -8.07
N GLY A 470 -5.89 -20.20 -7.10
CA GLY A 470 -6.61 -20.41 -5.84
C GLY A 470 -5.77 -20.13 -4.59
N TYR A 471 -6.30 -20.53 -3.43
CA TYR A 471 -5.50 -20.63 -2.20
C TYR A 471 -4.57 -21.84 -2.31
N ALA A 472 -3.38 -21.75 -1.69
CA ALA A 472 -2.43 -22.85 -1.71
C ALA A 472 -3.03 -24.10 -1.04
N THR A 473 -3.13 -25.19 -1.80
CA THR A 473 -3.59 -26.50 -1.33
C THR A 473 -2.76 -27.61 -1.96
N GLY A 474 -2.73 -28.78 -1.30
CA GLY A 474 -2.00 -29.96 -1.78
C GLY A 474 -0.55 -29.65 -2.13
N TRP A 475 -0.15 -29.99 -3.36
CA TRP A 475 1.19 -29.75 -3.91
C TRP A 475 1.66 -28.31 -3.73
N SER A 476 0.82 -27.32 -4.05
CA SER A 476 1.19 -25.90 -4.02
C SER A 476 1.40 -25.33 -2.61
N ARG A 477 0.98 -26.06 -1.57
CA ARG A 477 1.24 -25.73 -0.17
C ARG A 477 2.43 -26.52 0.40
N SER A 478 2.81 -27.62 -0.23
CA SER A 478 3.85 -28.53 0.23
C SER A 478 5.25 -27.96 -0.03
N VAL A 479 6.18 -28.21 0.90
CA VAL A 479 7.61 -27.93 0.76
C VAL A 479 8.20 -28.54 -0.51
N LEU A 480 7.62 -29.63 -1.02
CA LEU A 480 8.07 -30.29 -2.24
C LEU A 480 7.93 -29.41 -3.49
N SER A 481 7.07 -28.39 -3.45
CA SER A 481 6.93 -27.40 -4.51
C SER A 481 7.90 -26.20 -4.38
N HIS A 482 8.75 -26.23 -3.36
CA HIS A 482 9.67 -25.17 -2.95
C HIS A 482 11.11 -25.69 -2.87
N ASN A 483 12.09 -24.79 -2.76
CA ASN A 483 13.50 -25.17 -2.57
C ASN A 483 13.78 -25.44 -1.08
N GLY A 484 13.18 -26.50 -0.54
CA GLY A 484 13.24 -26.85 0.88
C GLY A 484 13.50 -28.34 1.13
N LEU A 485 13.36 -28.74 2.39
CA LEU A 485 13.59 -30.12 2.84
C LEU A 485 12.34 -30.69 3.49
N MET A 486 12.04 -31.93 3.12
CA MET A 486 11.06 -32.79 3.78
C MET A 486 11.83 -33.89 4.52
N ILE A 487 11.55 -34.09 5.80
CA ILE A 487 12.20 -35.12 6.63
C ILE A 487 11.17 -36.20 6.92
N ASP A 488 11.46 -37.45 6.55
CA ASP A 488 10.59 -38.62 6.77
C ASP A 488 9.13 -38.41 6.30
N GLY A 489 8.96 -37.76 5.15
CA GLY A 489 7.64 -37.46 4.59
C GLY A 489 6.86 -36.35 5.32
N ARG A 490 7.50 -35.62 6.26
CA ARG A 490 6.86 -34.56 7.04
C ARG A 490 7.23 -33.16 6.53
N GLU A 491 6.20 -32.35 6.37
CA GLU A 491 6.31 -30.93 6.07
C GLU A 491 7.03 -30.17 7.20
N PRO A 492 7.82 -29.13 6.88
CA PRO A 492 8.48 -28.33 7.89
C PRO A 492 7.44 -27.52 8.67
N GLY A 493 7.62 -27.43 9.99
CA GLY A 493 6.76 -26.64 10.86
C GLY A 493 7.09 -25.14 10.85
N PHE A 494 6.23 -24.36 11.50
CA PHE A 494 6.52 -22.97 11.86
C PHE A 494 6.83 -22.87 13.34
N THR A 495 7.65 -21.90 13.72
CA THR A 495 7.89 -21.55 15.11
C THR A 495 8.22 -20.07 15.23
N ASP A 496 7.66 -19.45 16.25
CA ASP A 496 8.04 -18.09 16.66
C ASP A 496 9.13 -18.11 17.75
N ALA A 497 9.55 -19.31 18.19
CA ALA A 497 10.66 -19.50 19.10
C ALA A 497 11.98 -19.48 18.33
N PHE A 498 12.59 -18.30 18.25
CA PHE A 498 13.93 -18.12 17.68
C PHE A 498 14.79 -17.23 18.57
N THR A 499 16.11 -17.42 18.50
CA THR A 499 17.10 -16.52 19.11
C THR A 499 18.03 -16.07 18.01
N THR A 500 18.06 -14.77 17.73
CA THR A 500 19.04 -14.20 16.80
C THR A 500 20.39 -14.12 17.50
N ARG A 501 21.40 -14.76 16.91
CA ARG A 501 22.80 -14.63 17.32
C ARG A 501 23.55 -13.90 16.22
N HIS A 502 24.35 -12.91 16.59
CA HIS A 502 25.17 -12.14 15.66
C HIS A 502 26.62 -12.60 15.72
N GLY A 503 27.27 -12.74 14.55
CA GLY A 503 28.69 -13.07 14.43
C GLY A 503 28.97 -14.33 13.61
N PHE A 504 30.24 -14.51 13.22
CA PHE A 504 30.72 -15.65 12.43
C PHE A 504 31.79 -16.48 13.17
N PHE A 505 31.72 -16.52 14.49
CA PHE A 505 32.63 -17.29 15.36
C PHE A 505 32.04 -18.67 15.73
N PRO A 506 32.86 -19.66 16.16
CA PRO A 506 32.44 -21.05 16.31
C PRO A 506 31.19 -21.27 17.17
N THR A 507 31.01 -20.53 18.26
CA THR A 507 29.83 -20.64 19.16
C THR A 507 28.51 -20.13 18.58
N VAL A 508 28.55 -19.48 17.41
CA VAL A 508 27.37 -19.10 16.63
C VAL A 508 27.13 -20.07 15.47
N LYS A 509 28.18 -20.77 15.00
CA LYS A 509 28.11 -21.75 13.90
C LYS A 509 27.67 -23.14 14.35
N PHE A 510 28.04 -23.52 15.57
CA PHE A 510 27.77 -24.79 16.23
C PHE A 510 27.07 -24.53 17.56
#